data_AF-A0A3M1Y333-F1
#
_entry.id   AF-A0A3M1Y333-F1
#
_cell.length_a   1.000
_cell.length_b   1.000
_cell.length_c   1.000
_cell.angle_alpha   90.00
_cell.angle_beta   90.00
_cell.angle_gamma   90.00
#
_symmetry.space_group_name_H-M   'P 1'
#
loop_
_entity.id
_entity.type
_entity.pdbx_description
1 polymer ?
#
loop_
_entity_poly.entity_id
_entity_poly.type
_entity_poly.pdbx_seq_one_letter_code
_entity_poly.pdbx_strand_id
1 'polypeptide(L)'
;MRPDDLLNGLRTNNPETRLRAAWTIGMLEETLLLDQLALFYVDETDRQVKRAISEAEQRLRLAISRHYTTLDGLCQHFKIDREIEAMMTAKEADIIRMMEVNLNKGNKPNNGLGSVAAAAAIGGMMMGTSGVLAGASTAMSARNIHVNDRPLYNALANRDMPVPPTNRDISLQLKILKTSPDPKARQQAIFDIIGSQNPAALPYLAEAFYNDTDMQVRETAEKVGKRIYWNALYYTMEQDGSIIEVMRQRALAAGKLIPQQDDQIADESSLAFMDDTPAVITPPKQPLPPRDPKKPLPKIKLSKLLEKEQRKQPKS
;
A
#
# COMPACT_ATOMS: atom_id res chain seq x y z
N MET A 1 0.93 10.39 5.30
CA MET A 1 1.96 11.25 4.66
C MET A 1 1.92 10.96 3.18
N ARG A 2 1.80 11.99 2.35
CA ARG A 2 1.76 11.89 0.88
C ARG A 2 3.12 12.27 0.28
N PRO A 3 3.44 11.83 -0.94
CA PRO A 3 4.65 12.30 -1.64
C PRO A 3 4.73 13.84 -1.73
N ASP A 4 3.60 14.52 -1.88
CA ASP A 4 3.51 15.99 -1.89
C ASP A 4 4.03 16.63 -0.59
N ASP A 5 3.93 15.96 0.56
CA ASP A 5 4.43 16.47 1.84
C ASP A 5 5.97 16.58 1.81
N LEU A 6 6.65 15.67 1.10
CA LEU A 6 8.11 15.72 0.90
C LEU A 6 8.50 16.90 0.00
N LEU A 7 7.73 17.15 -1.07
CA LEU A 7 7.96 18.28 -1.98
C LEU A 7 7.77 19.63 -1.29
N ASN A 8 6.87 19.73 -0.31
CA ASN A 8 6.70 20.97 0.44
C ASN A 8 7.98 21.38 1.17
N GLY A 9 8.82 20.42 1.60
CA GLY A 9 10.14 20.70 2.16
C GLY A 9 11.09 21.38 1.18
N LEU A 10 11.07 20.97 -0.10
CA LEU A 10 11.87 21.58 -1.17
C LEU A 10 11.40 22.99 -1.57
N ARG A 11 10.17 23.38 -1.23
CA ARG A 11 9.62 24.71 -1.54
C ARG A 11 9.95 25.76 -0.48
N THR A 12 10.58 25.37 0.63
CA THR A 12 10.85 26.28 1.74
C THR A 12 12.00 27.24 1.41
N ASN A 13 11.96 28.46 1.96
CA ASN A 13 13.05 29.42 1.79
C ASN A 13 14.33 29.01 2.54
N ASN A 14 14.23 28.13 3.54
CA ASN A 14 15.37 27.68 4.34
C ASN A 14 16.15 26.57 3.58
N PRO A 15 17.42 26.81 3.19
CA PRO A 15 18.22 25.82 2.46
C PRO A 15 18.44 24.52 3.26
N GLU A 16 18.55 24.58 4.60
CA GLU A 16 18.71 23.39 5.42
C GLU A 16 17.48 22.47 5.35
N THR A 17 16.29 23.07 5.32
CA THR A 17 15.03 22.30 5.19
C THR A 17 14.92 21.67 3.81
N ARG A 18 15.30 22.38 2.74
CA ARG A 18 15.35 21.83 1.38
C ARG A 18 16.38 20.71 1.27
N LEU A 19 17.57 20.88 1.84
CA LEU A 19 18.62 19.84 1.88
C LEU A 19 18.10 18.54 2.50
N ARG A 20 17.51 18.62 3.71
CA ARG A 20 16.96 17.44 4.39
C ARG A 20 15.80 16.81 3.63
N ALA A 21 14.97 17.61 2.95
CA ALA A 21 13.91 17.10 2.10
C ALA A 21 14.46 16.31 0.90
N ALA A 22 15.49 16.84 0.21
CA ALA A 22 16.17 16.15 -0.88
C ALA A 22 16.79 14.83 -0.42
N TRP A 23 17.50 14.83 0.72
CA TRP A 23 18.03 13.61 1.33
C TRP A 23 16.92 12.63 1.68
N THR A 24 15.81 13.08 2.25
CA THR A 24 14.70 12.20 2.61
C THR A 24 14.11 11.52 1.37
N ILE A 25 13.87 12.27 0.29
CA ILE A 25 13.38 11.71 -0.98
C ILE A 25 14.35 10.67 -1.52
N GLY A 26 15.66 10.98 -1.53
CA GLY A 26 16.68 10.04 -1.99
C GLY A 26 16.77 8.77 -1.13
N MET A 27 16.81 8.91 0.20
CA MET A 27 16.85 7.76 1.13
C MET A 27 15.63 6.84 0.94
N LEU A 28 14.44 7.42 0.76
CA LEU A 28 13.20 6.66 0.59
C LEU A 28 13.08 6.01 -0.80
N GLU A 29 13.90 6.43 -1.77
CA GLU A 29 13.75 6.06 -3.17
C GLU A 29 12.31 6.33 -3.67
N GLU A 30 11.76 7.52 -3.36
CA GLU A 30 10.40 7.92 -3.74
C GLU A 30 10.33 8.25 -5.24
N THR A 31 10.16 7.21 -6.05
CA THR A 31 10.19 7.23 -7.52
C THR A 31 9.13 8.13 -8.17
N LEU A 32 8.00 8.38 -7.50
CA LEU A 32 6.94 9.26 -8.05
C LEU A 32 7.37 10.73 -8.12
N LEU A 33 8.45 11.10 -7.43
CA LEU A 33 8.96 12.47 -7.34
C LEU A 33 10.12 12.77 -8.29
N LEU A 34 10.50 11.83 -9.17
CA LEU A 34 11.67 11.98 -10.04
C LEU A 34 11.57 13.22 -10.95
N ASP A 35 10.44 13.38 -11.65
CA ASP A 35 10.24 14.51 -12.57
C ASP A 35 10.22 15.84 -11.83
N GLN A 36 9.62 15.88 -10.63
CA GLN A 36 9.55 17.07 -9.81
C GLN A 36 10.94 17.45 -9.28
N LEU A 37 11.77 16.50 -8.89
CA LEU A 37 13.16 16.76 -8.48
C LEU A 37 13.96 17.42 -9.60
N ALA A 38 13.79 16.96 -10.85
CA ALA A 38 14.45 17.58 -12.01
C ALA A 38 14.04 19.05 -12.21
N LEU A 39 12.77 19.39 -11.95
CA LEU A 39 12.31 20.78 -11.98
C LEU A 39 12.97 21.61 -10.86
N PHE A 40 12.98 21.11 -9.62
CA PHE A 40 13.63 21.80 -8.50
C PHE A 40 15.14 21.98 -8.72
N TYR A 41 15.81 21.04 -9.38
CA TYR A 41 17.24 21.13 -9.68
C TYR A 41 17.58 22.35 -10.55
N VAL A 42 16.73 22.66 -11.54
CA VAL A 42 16.94 23.80 -12.45
C VAL A 42 16.90 25.11 -11.68
N ASP A 43 15.91 25.27 -10.81
CA ASP A 43 15.66 26.50 -10.06
C ASP A 43 16.52 26.65 -8.79
N GLU A 44 17.15 25.57 -8.30
CA GLU A 44 17.95 25.63 -7.08
C GLU A 44 19.26 26.41 -7.27
N THR A 45 19.46 27.39 -6.39
CA THR A 45 20.63 28.27 -6.35
C THR A 45 21.69 27.80 -5.35
N ASP A 46 21.28 27.17 -4.25
CA ASP A 46 22.21 26.69 -3.23
C ASP A 46 22.98 25.47 -3.72
N ARG A 47 24.31 25.53 -3.66
CA ARG A 47 25.17 24.46 -4.20
C ARG A 47 25.02 23.13 -3.45
N GLN A 48 24.84 23.15 -2.14
CA GLN A 48 24.70 21.94 -1.34
C GLN A 48 23.35 21.28 -1.59
N VAL A 49 22.27 22.07 -1.60
CA VAL A 49 20.93 21.57 -1.92
C VAL A 49 20.89 21.02 -3.34
N LYS A 50 21.46 21.73 -4.31
CA LYS A 50 21.53 21.30 -5.72
C LYS A 50 22.25 19.96 -5.89
N ARG A 51 23.36 19.77 -5.15
CA ARG A 51 24.07 18.49 -5.12
C ARG A 51 23.20 17.39 -4.52
N ALA A 52 22.54 17.62 -3.39
CA ALA A 52 21.67 16.65 -2.75
C ALA A 52 20.48 16.25 -3.65
N ILE A 53 19.88 17.20 -4.37
CA ILE A 53 18.83 16.91 -5.36
C ILE A 53 19.38 16.01 -6.47
N SER A 54 20.57 16.31 -7.01
CA SER A 54 21.20 15.48 -8.04
C SER A 54 21.50 14.06 -7.55
N GLU A 55 21.98 13.90 -6.31
CA GLU A 55 22.25 12.59 -5.72
C GLU A 55 20.96 11.79 -5.52
N ALA A 56 19.89 12.45 -5.03
CA ALA A 56 18.57 11.84 -4.93
C ALA A 56 18.04 11.41 -6.31
N GLU A 57 18.14 12.27 -7.33
CA GLU A 57 17.71 11.97 -8.69
C GLU A 57 18.43 10.73 -9.25
N GLN A 58 19.76 10.66 -9.11
CA GLN A 58 20.55 9.51 -9.54
C GLN A 58 20.10 8.23 -8.86
N ARG A 59 19.82 8.29 -7.55
CA ARG A 59 19.35 7.13 -6.78
C ARG A 59 17.97 6.65 -7.23
N LEU A 60 17.04 7.58 -7.48
CA LEU A 60 15.71 7.26 -8.01
C LEU A 60 15.80 6.63 -9.41
N ARG A 61 16.63 7.18 -10.31
CA ARG A 61 16.88 6.59 -11.64
C ARG A 61 17.46 5.18 -11.53
N LEU A 62 18.41 4.96 -10.62
CA LEU A 62 18.97 3.64 -10.35
C LEU A 62 17.91 2.68 -9.81
N ALA A 63 17.00 3.12 -8.95
CA ALA A 63 15.87 2.31 -8.47
C ALA A 63 14.95 1.90 -9.63
N ILE A 64 14.55 2.85 -10.49
CA ILE A 64 13.71 2.57 -11.66
C ILE A 64 14.41 1.61 -12.63
N SER A 65 15.73 1.76 -12.85
CA SER A 65 16.49 0.84 -13.72
C SER A 65 16.53 -0.60 -13.21
N ARG A 66 16.30 -0.80 -11.90
CA ARG A 66 16.15 -2.12 -11.24
C ARG A 66 14.69 -2.58 -11.22
N HIS A 67 13.81 -1.95 -11.98
CA HIS A 67 12.35 -2.17 -11.98
C HIS A 67 11.71 -2.00 -10.60
N TYR A 68 12.29 -1.15 -9.75
CA TYR A 68 11.71 -0.80 -8.47
C TYR A 68 10.87 0.47 -8.61
N THR A 69 9.63 0.42 -8.11
CA THR A 69 8.83 1.61 -7.79
C THR A 69 8.51 1.64 -6.30
N THR A 70 8.20 2.82 -5.78
CA THR A 70 7.85 2.98 -4.36
C THR A 70 6.55 2.27 -4.00
N LEU A 71 5.60 2.20 -4.94
CA LEU A 71 4.39 1.41 -4.80
C LEU A 71 4.69 -0.09 -4.81
N ASP A 72 5.64 -0.58 -5.62
CA ASP A 72 6.08 -1.99 -5.56
C ASP A 72 6.68 -2.33 -4.19
N GLY A 73 7.58 -1.48 -3.70
CA GLY A 73 8.18 -1.65 -2.38
C GLY A 73 7.14 -1.69 -1.26
N LEU A 74 6.13 -0.81 -1.33
CA LEU A 74 5.00 -0.81 -0.39
C LEU A 74 4.18 -2.10 -0.49
N CYS A 75 3.78 -2.50 -1.70
CA CYS A 75 2.96 -3.72 -1.89
C CYS A 75 3.69 -4.98 -1.41
N GLN A 76 5.00 -5.08 -1.69
CA GLN A 76 5.83 -6.16 -1.20
C GLN A 76 5.94 -6.15 0.33
N HIS A 77 6.15 -4.98 0.94
CA HIS A 77 6.29 -4.85 2.39
C HIS A 77 5.05 -5.34 3.14
N PHE A 78 3.87 -4.96 2.68
CA PHE A 78 2.59 -5.33 3.30
C PHE A 78 1.99 -6.63 2.76
N LYS A 79 2.71 -7.36 1.90
CA LYS A 79 2.27 -8.62 1.29
C LYS A 79 0.97 -8.50 0.49
N ILE A 80 0.73 -7.33 -0.10
CA ILE A 80 -0.45 -7.08 -0.93
C ILE A 80 -0.43 -7.98 -2.17
N ASP A 81 0.74 -8.17 -2.78
CA ASP A 81 0.84 -9.06 -3.96
C ASP A 81 0.48 -10.51 -3.61
N ARG A 82 0.80 -10.97 -2.38
CA ARG A 82 0.42 -12.31 -1.90
C ARG A 82 -1.10 -12.45 -1.73
N GLU A 83 -1.77 -11.39 -1.27
CA GLU A 83 -3.24 -11.37 -1.20
C GLU A 83 -3.86 -11.45 -2.60
N ILE A 84 -3.31 -10.68 -3.55
CA ILE A 84 -3.76 -10.69 -4.94
C ILE A 84 -3.51 -12.05 -5.60
N GLU A 85 -2.35 -12.67 -5.36
CA GLU A 85 -2.04 -14.01 -5.85
C GLU A 85 -3.03 -15.07 -5.36
N ALA A 86 -3.55 -14.92 -4.14
CA ALA A 86 -4.56 -15.79 -3.58
C ALA A 86 -5.98 -15.54 -4.14
N MET A 87 -6.19 -14.44 -4.87
CA MET A 87 -7.47 -14.20 -5.55
C MET A 87 -7.70 -15.22 -6.66
N MET A 88 -8.97 -15.54 -6.88
CA MET A 88 -9.41 -16.51 -7.88
C MET A 88 -9.31 -15.93 -9.29
N THR A 89 -8.92 -16.74 -10.26
CA THR A 89 -8.97 -16.41 -11.69
C THR A 89 -10.31 -16.81 -12.30
N ALA A 90 -10.64 -16.28 -13.48
CA ALA A 90 -11.87 -16.63 -14.20
C ALA A 90 -11.99 -18.14 -14.45
N LYS A 91 -10.87 -18.76 -14.86
CA LYS A 91 -10.80 -20.20 -15.12
C LYS A 91 -11.05 -21.02 -13.86
N GLU A 92 -10.47 -20.63 -12.72
CA GLU A 92 -10.68 -21.32 -11.45
C GLU A 92 -12.14 -21.18 -10.98
N ALA A 93 -12.76 -20.02 -11.20
CA ALA A 93 -14.18 -19.81 -10.91
C ALA A 93 -15.09 -20.72 -11.75
N ASP A 94 -14.80 -20.86 -13.04
CA ASP A 94 -15.56 -21.75 -13.92
C ASP A 94 -15.42 -23.22 -13.51
N ILE A 95 -14.21 -23.65 -13.14
CA ILE A 95 -13.93 -25.00 -12.63
C ILE A 95 -14.75 -25.27 -11.36
N ILE A 96 -14.78 -24.32 -10.41
CA ILE A 96 -15.58 -24.43 -9.18
C ILE A 96 -17.08 -24.50 -9.51
N ARG A 97 -17.57 -23.62 -10.39
CA ARG A 97 -18.97 -23.62 -10.82
C ARG A 97 -19.37 -24.95 -11.46
N MET A 98 -18.52 -25.55 -12.28
CA MET A 98 -18.76 -26.87 -12.87
C MET A 98 -18.86 -27.96 -11.80
N MET A 99 -18.03 -27.91 -10.76
CA MET A 99 -18.08 -28.85 -9.64
C MET A 99 -19.37 -28.70 -8.84
N GLU A 100 -19.78 -27.47 -8.51
CA GLU A 100 -21.02 -27.19 -7.80
C GLU A 100 -22.24 -27.72 -8.56
N VAL A 101 -22.29 -27.49 -9.88
CA VAL A 101 -23.37 -28.02 -10.73
C VAL A 101 -23.38 -29.55 -10.72
N ASN A 102 -22.22 -30.20 -10.78
CA ASN A 102 -22.13 -31.66 -10.75
C ASN A 102 -22.52 -32.26 -9.38
N LEU A 103 -22.17 -31.58 -8.28
CA LEU A 103 -22.56 -31.99 -6.93
C LEU A 103 -24.07 -31.80 -6.69
N ASN A 104 -24.65 -30.69 -7.15
CA ASN A 104 -26.08 -30.38 -6.99
C ASN A 104 -26.99 -31.25 -7.85
N LYS A 105 -26.49 -31.83 -8.95
CA LYS A 105 -27.25 -32.75 -9.82
C LYS A 105 -27.63 -34.09 -9.17
N GLY A 106 -27.40 -34.27 -7.87
CA GLY A 106 -28.10 -35.30 -7.09
C GLY A 106 -27.70 -36.74 -7.38
N ASN A 107 -26.58 -36.97 -8.08
CA ASN A 107 -25.93 -38.27 -8.03
C ASN A 107 -25.36 -38.45 -6.63
N LYS A 108 -26.21 -38.90 -5.69
CA LYS A 108 -25.77 -39.50 -4.43
C LYS A 108 -24.69 -40.51 -4.82
N PRO A 109 -23.41 -40.29 -4.48
CA PRO A 109 -22.37 -41.19 -4.89
C PRO A 109 -22.66 -42.50 -4.18
N ASN A 110 -23.16 -43.50 -4.92
CA ASN A 110 -23.58 -44.76 -4.34
C ASN A 110 -22.41 -45.54 -3.73
N ASN A 111 -21.15 -45.09 -3.88
CA ASN A 111 -19.97 -45.68 -3.22
C ASN A 111 -18.93 -44.58 -2.90
N GLY A 112 -18.55 -44.45 -1.62
CA GLY A 112 -17.76 -43.35 -1.05
C GLY A 112 -16.29 -43.19 -1.48
N LEU A 113 -15.82 -43.90 -2.51
CA LEU A 113 -14.44 -43.79 -3.02
C LEU A 113 -14.27 -42.76 -4.15
N GLY A 114 -15.31 -42.49 -4.95
CA GLY A 114 -15.20 -41.65 -6.15
C GLY A 114 -15.05 -40.15 -5.87
N SER A 115 -15.63 -39.66 -4.77
CA SER A 115 -15.54 -38.24 -4.36
C SER A 115 -14.16 -37.85 -3.85
N VAL A 116 -13.44 -38.78 -3.21
CA VAL A 116 -12.10 -38.55 -2.66
C VAL A 116 -11.05 -38.41 -3.78
N ALA A 117 -11.17 -39.21 -4.85
CA ALA A 117 -10.26 -39.15 -5.99
C ALA A 117 -10.42 -37.84 -6.79
N ALA A 118 -11.65 -37.36 -6.96
CA ALA A 118 -11.92 -36.08 -7.60
C ALA A 118 -11.33 -34.91 -6.78
N ALA A 119 -11.59 -34.88 -5.47
CA ALA A 119 -11.04 -33.85 -4.58
C ALA A 119 -9.49 -33.85 -4.54
N ALA A 120 -8.85 -35.01 -4.56
CA ALA A 120 -7.40 -35.15 -4.58
C ALA A 120 -6.77 -34.69 -5.92
N ALA A 121 -7.41 -34.98 -7.05
CA ALA A 121 -6.94 -34.54 -8.37
C ALA A 121 -7.00 -33.01 -8.51
N ILE A 122 -8.00 -32.37 -7.92
CA ILE A 122 -8.18 -30.91 -7.94
C ILE A 122 -7.17 -30.23 -7.01
N GLY A 123 -6.97 -30.77 -5.80
CA GLY A 123 -5.93 -30.29 -4.88
C GLY A 123 -4.51 -30.37 -5.47
N GLY A 124 -4.24 -31.38 -6.30
CA GLY A 124 -2.96 -31.53 -7.02
C GLY A 124 -2.80 -30.59 -8.22
N MET A 125 -3.87 -30.26 -8.94
CA MET A 125 -3.80 -29.36 -10.11
C MET A 125 -3.79 -27.88 -9.74
N MET A 126 -4.38 -27.49 -8.60
CA MET A 126 -4.45 -26.08 -8.19
C MET A 126 -3.26 -25.61 -7.34
N MET A 127 -2.47 -26.51 -6.75
CA MET A 127 -1.44 -26.14 -5.75
C MET A 127 0.01 -26.41 -6.17
N GLY A 128 0.26 -26.89 -7.38
CA GLY A 128 1.55 -27.49 -7.70
C GLY A 128 1.86 -28.67 -6.75
N THR A 129 3.10 -29.15 -6.78
CA THR A 129 3.52 -30.39 -6.07
C THR A 129 3.33 -30.38 -4.55
N SER A 130 3.02 -29.24 -3.93
CA SER A 130 2.90 -29.11 -2.46
C SER A 130 1.48 -29.32 -1.92
N GLY A 131 0.45 -29.41 -2.75
CA GLY A 131 -0.96 -29.48 -2.30
C GLY A 131 -1.56 -30.87 -2.08
N VAL A 132 -0.88 -31.92 -2.54
CA VAL A 132 -1.44 -33.29 -2.53
C VAL A 132 -1.68 -33.80 -1.10
N LEU A 133 -0.91 -33.33 -0.11
CA LEU A 133 -1.06 -33.70 1.30
C LEU A 133 -2.19 -32.97 2.04
N ALA A 134 -2.59 -31.77 1.60
CA ALA A 134 -3.69 -31.02 2.21
C ALA A 134 -5.08 -31.49 1.73
N GLY A 135 -5.16 -32.09 0.54
CA GLY A 135 -6.40 -32.67 0.00
C GLY A 135 -6.87 -33.93 0.75
N ALA A 136 -5.96 -34.69 1.36
CA ALA A 136 -6.31 -35.93 2.07
C ALA A 136 -6.91 -35.69 3.47
N SER A 137 -6.53 -34.61 4.15
CA SER A 137 -7.03 -34.29 5.50
C SER A 137 -8.39 -33.58 5.49
N THR A 138 -8.73 -32.87 4.41
CA THR A 138 -10.02 -32.17 4.26
C THR A 138 -11.16 -33.10 3.83
N ALA A 139 -10.87 -34.23 3.19
CA ALA A 139 -11.88 -35.21 2.77
C ALA A 139 -12.63 -35.87 3.93
N MET A 140 -12.04 -35.94 5.14
CA MET A 140 -12.70 -36.54 6.31
C MET A 140 -13.60 -35.55 7.09
N SER A 141 -13.50 -34.24 6.86
CA SER A 141 -14.37 -33.22 7.48
C SER A 141 -15.48 -32.70 6.54
N ALA A 142 -15.63 -33.28 5.34
CA ALA A 142 -16.49 -32.80 4.27
C ALA A 142 -18.00 -33.03 4.46
N ARG A 143 -18.48 -33.38 5.67
CA ARG A 143 -19.93 -33.56 5.90
C ARG A 143 -20.71 -32.30 6.25
N ASN A 144 -20.04 -31.18 6.61
CA ASN A 144 -20.72 -29.92 6.97
C ASN A 144 -19.99 -28.65 6.50
N ILE A 145 -19.08 -28.74 5.51
CA ILE A 145 -18.43 -27.54 4.96
C ILE A 145 -19.41 -26.89 3.99
N HIS A 146 -20.08 -25.82 4.44
CA HIS A 146 -20.75 -24.91 3.52
C HIS A 146 -19.67 -24.34 2.58
N VAL A 147 -19.91 -24.39 1.27
CA VAL A 147 -19.00 -23.87 0.24
C VAL A 147 -18.71 -22.36 0.41
N ASN A 148 -19.52 -21.68 1.22
CA ASN A 148 -19.34 -20.28 1.62
C ASN A 148 -18.38 -20.07 2.81
N ASP A 149 -18.15 -21.09 3.64
CA ASP A 149 -17.12 -21.02 4.68
C ASP A 149 -15.80 -21.49 4.06
N ARG A 150 -15.06 -20.54 3.47
CA ARG A 150 -13.72 -20.71 2.90
C ARG A 150 -12.64 -20.23 3.89
N PRO A 151 -12.29 -20.94 4.99
CA PRO A 151 -11.61 -20.30 6.12
C PRO A 151 -10.09 -20.52 6.13
N LEU A 152 -9.54 -21.38 5.25
CA LEU A 152 -8.15 -21.84 5.40
C LEU A 152 -7.16 -21.25 4.38
N TYR A 153 -7.59 -20.88 3.17
CA TYR A 153 -6.68 -20.25 2.19
C TYR A 153 -6.51 -18.75 2.42
N ASN A 154 -7.57 -18.04 2.82
CA ASN A 154 -7.51 -16.61 3.04
C ASN A 154 -6.64 -16.23 4.25
N ALA A 155 -6.62 -17.06 5.30
CA ALA A 155 -5.88 -16.75 6.53
C ALA A 155 -4.36 -16.59 6.34
N LEU A 156 -3.77 -17.29 5.36
CA LEU A 156 -2.33 -17.21 5.04
C LEU A 156 -1.99 -16.16 3.98
N ALA A 157 -2.98 -15.61 3.29
CA ALA A 157 -2.82 -14.59 2.25
C ALA A 157 -3.13 -13.17 2.74
N ASN A 158 -3.48 -13.01 4.02
CA ASN A 158 -3.80 -11.71 4.58
C ASN A 158 -2.58 -10.78 4.51
N ARG A 159 -2.79 -9.61 3.90
CA ARG A 159 -1.86 -8.48 3.98
C ARG A 159 -1.65 -8.03 5.43
N ASP A 160 -0.49 -7.46 5.69
CA ASP A 160 -0.22 -6.81 6.97
C ASP A 160 -0.91 -5.42 6.97
N MET A 161 -1.70 -5.12 8.00
CA MET A 161 -2.37 -3.81 8.09
C MET A 161 -1.39 -2.72 8.53
N PRO A 162 -1.50 -1.49 7.99
CA PRO A 162 -0.59 -0.40 8.35
C PRO A 162 -0.85 0.06 9.78
N VAL A 163 0.23 0.37 10.50
CA VAL A 163 0.13 1.00 11.82
C VAL A 163 -0.12 2.50 11.64
N PRO A 164 -1.12 3.10 12.31
CA PRO A 164 -1.38 4.53 12.20
C PRO A 164 -0.15 5.36 12.59
N PRO A 165 0.19 6.42 11.83
CA PRO A 165 1.29 7.31 12.19
C PRO A 165 0.96 8.04 13.50
N THR A 166 1.99 8.33 14.32
CA THR A 166 1.81 9.04 15.59
C THR A 166 2.69 10.28 15.69
N ASN A 167 2.41 11.14 16.68
CA ASN A 167 3.24 12.29 17.03
C ASN A 167 4.00 12.04 18.35
N ARG A 168 4.34 10.79 18.68
CA ARG A 168 5.12 10.47 19.89
C ARG A 168 6.44 11.23 19.90
N ASP A 169 6.83 11.71 21.08
CA ASP A 169 8.12 12.39 21.26
C ASP A 169 9.28 11.42 20.97
N ILE A 170 10.22 11.88 20.15
CA ILE A 170 11.41 11.15 19.71
C ILE A 170 12.70 11.91 20.07
N SER A 171 12.59 12.98 20.86
CA SER A 171 13.70 13.90 21.14
C SER A 171 14.91 13.21 21.77
N LEU A 172 14.67 12.24 22.66
CA LEU A 172 15.74 11.46 23.29
C LEU A 172 16.51 10.63 22.27
N GLN A 173 15.80 9.89 21.40
CA GLN A 173 16.40 9.06 20.37
C GLN A 173 17.16 9.90 19.35
N LEU A 174 16.60 11.05 18.94
CA LEU A 174 17.28 11.98 18.05
C LEU A 174 18.57 12.55 18.67
N LYS A 175 18.57 12.83 19.98
CA LYS A 175 19.77 13.24 20.69
C LYS A 175 20.84 12.15 20.66
N ILE A 176 20.48 10.90 20.98
CA ILE A 176 21.41 9.76 20.95
C ILE A 176 21.96 9.57 19.54
N LEU A 177 21.10 9.57 18.52
CA LEU A 177 21.49 9.43 17.11
C LEU A 177 22.49 10.50 16.68
N LYS A 178 22.38 11.74 17.18
CA LYS A 178 23.28 12.84 16.80
C LYS A 178 24.58 12.90 17.60
N THR A 179 24.55 12.55 18.88
CA THR A 179 25.66 12.85 19.80
C THR A 179 26.41 11.62 20.30
N SER A 180 25.84 10.41 20.17
CA SER A 180 26.51 9.21 20.69
C SER A 180 27.73 8.85 19.84
N PRO A 181 28.92 8.69 20.44
CA PRO A 181 30.10 8.20 19.72
C PRO A 181 29.96 6.71 19.36
N ASP A 182 29.21 5.93 20.16
CA ASP A 182 29.01 4.50 19.94
C ASP A 182 27.98 4.24 18.80
N PRO A 183 28.37 3.58 17.70
CA PRO A 183 27.45 3.26 16.60
C PRO A 183 26.32 2.32 17.02
N LYS A 184 26.54 1.42 18.00
CA LYS A 184 25.47 0.51 18.47
C LYS A 184 24.35 1.28 19.17
N ALA A 185 24.70 2.24 20.02
CA ALA A 185 23.72 3.13 20.63
C ALA A 185 22.94 3.96 19.60
N ARG A 186 23.59 4.46 18.54
CA ARG A 186 22.91 5.16 17.44
C ARG A 186 21.95 4.24 16.68
N GLN A 187 22.39 3.02 16.38
CA GLN A 187 21.53 2.02 15.73
C GLN A 187 20.32 1.64 16.58
N GLN A 188 20.51 1.45 17.89
CA GLN A 188 19.41 1.19 18.82
C GLN A 188 18.42 2.35 18.88
N ALA A 189 18.91 3.60 18.88
CA ALA A 189 18.03 4.77 18.82
C ALA A 189 17.17 4.79 17.55
N ILE A 190 17.71 4.36 16.40
CA ILE A 190 16.94 4.20 15.16
C ILE A 190 15.87 3.12 15.31
N PHE A 191 16.18 1.98 15.93
CA PHE A 191 15.18 0.95 16.22
C PHE A 191 14.08 1.47 17.15
N ASP A 192 14.41 2.22 18.18
CA ASP A 192 13.41 2.79 19.09
C ASP A 192 12.49 3.79 18.38
N ILE A 193 13.03 4.57 17.42
CA ILE A 193 12.24 5.47 16.56
C ILE A 193 11.17 4.69 15.78
N ILE A 194 11.42 3.45 15.35
CA ILE A 194 10.41 2.67 14.61
C ILE A 194 9.15 2.41 15.45
N GLY A 195 9.29 2.24 16.76
CA GLY A 195 8.17 2.03 17.68
C GLY A 195 7.29 3.27 17.84
N SER A 196 7.80 4.44 17.47
CA SER A 196 7.03 5.69 17.47
C SER A 196 6.11 5.82 16.26
N GLN A 197 6.44 5.22 15.12
CA GLN A 197 5.73 5.45 13.84
C GLN A 197 5.54 6.95 13.54
N ASN A 198 6.52 7.79 13.89
CA ASN A 198 6.46 9.24 13.75
C ASN A 198 7.15 9.70 12.45
N PRO A 199 6.42 10.16 11.42
CA PRO A 199 7.02 10.61 10.16
C PRO A 199 7.94 11.84 10.31
N ALA A 200 7.82 12.61 11.39
CA ALA A 200 8.74 13.72 11.67
C ALA A 200 10.19 13.27 11.93
N ALA A 201 10.41 11.96 12.15
CA ALA A 201 11.75 11.38 12.25
C ALA A 201 12.48 11.31 10.89
N LEU A 202 11.76 11.29 9.76
CA LEU A 202 12.32 10.99 8.44
C LEU A 202 13.49 11.91 8.04
N PRO A 203 13.42 13.24 8.23
CA PRO A 203 14.55 14.13 7.92
C PRO A 203 15.83 13.80 8.69
N TYR A 204 15.70 13.32 9.93
CA TYR A 204 16.84 12.98 10.79
C TYR A 204 17.41 11.60 10.45
N LEU A 205 16.56 10.64 10.08
CA LEU A 205 17.00 9.35 9.55
C LEU A 205 17.72 9.52 8.21
N ALA A 206 17.24 10.42 7.36
CA ALA A 206 17.92 10.77 6.11
C ALA A 206 19.29 11.40 6.38
N GLU A 207 19.37 12.35 7.31
CA GLU A 207 20.64 12.95 7.73
C GLU A 207 21.64 11.87 8.20
N ALA A 208 21.19 10.90 9.02
CA ALA A 208 22.02 9.77 9.44
C ALA A 208 22.42 8.87 8.26
N PHE A 209 21.50 8.56 7.34
CA PHE A 209 21.79 7.75 6.15
C PHE A 209 22.86 8.37 5.25
N TYR A 210 22.91 9.69 5.08
CA TYR A 210 23.93 10.33 4.24
C TYR A 210 25.25 10.59 4.98
N ASN A 211 25.19 10.94 6.27
CA ASN A 211 26.34 11.52 6.97
C ASN A 211 26.94 10.64 8.07
N ASP A 212 26.29 9.55 8.50
CA ASP A 212 26.87 8.69 9.53
C ASP A 212 28.13 7.99 9.00
N THR A 213 29.15 7.89 9.85
CA THR A 213 30.42 7.26 9.54
C THR A 213 30.30 5.73 9.54
N ASP A 214 29.35 5.19 10.31
CA ASP A 214 29.11 3.76 10.41
C ASP A 214 28.11 3.28 9.35
N MET A 215 28.53 2.30 8.56
CA MET A 215 27.72 1.76 7.47
C MET A 215 26.44 1.07 7.94
N GLN A 216 26.48 0.36 9.08
CA GLN A 216 25.31 -0.32 9.61
C GLN A 216 24.27 0.67 10.12
N VAL A 217 24.70 1.77 10.73
CA VAL A 217 23.80 2.87 11.13
C VAL A 217 23.10 3.45 9.90
N ARG A 218 23.83 3.70 8.80
CA ARG A 218 23.23 4.19 7.55
C ARG A 218 22.18 3.23 6.98
N GLU A 219 22.54 1.96 6.81
CA GLU A 219 21.61 0.95 6.27
C GLU A 219 20.37 0.78 7.17
N THR A 220 20.55 0.87 8.49
CA THR A 220 19.43 0.78 9.43
C THR A 220 18.53 2.01 9.32
N ALA A 221 19.11 3.20 9.19
CA ALA A 221 18.36 4.44 8.99
C ALA A 221 17.50 4.38 7.72
N GLU A 222 18.06 3.88 6.61
CA GLU A 222 17.31 3.67 5.36
C GLU A 222 16.15 2.70 5.54
N LYS A 223 16.41 1.51 6.09
CA LYS A 223 15.38 0.46 6.29
C LYS A 223 14.25 0.95 7.19
N VAL A 224 14.57 1.60 8.30
CA VAL A 224 13.58 2.14 9.24
C VAL A 224 12.84 3.34 8.64
N GLY A 225 13.55 4.24 7.95
CA GLY A 225 12.93 5.37 7.26
C GLY A 225 11.91 4.93 6.24
N LYS A 226 12.25 3.97 5.37
CA LYS A 226 11.33 3.36 4.41
C LYS A 226 10.11 2.73 5.10
N ARG A 227 10.30 1.99 6.19
CA ARG A 227 9.19 1.38 6.93
C ARG A 227 8.22 2.41 7.54
N ILE A 228 8.74 3.47 8.17
CA ILE A 228 7.90 4.56 8.71
C ILE A 228 7.14 5.25 7.57
N TYR A 229 7.83 5.52 6.46
CA TYR A 229 7.22 6.16 5.30
C TYR A 229 6.12 5.29 4.68
N TRP A 230 6.38 4.02 4.39
CA TRP A 230 5.40 3.12 3.80
C TRP A 230 4.20 2.89 4.71
N ASN A 231 4.38 2.79 6.04
CA ASN A 231 3.25 2.76 6.98
C ASN A 231 2.39 4.01 6.87
N ALA A 232 3.00 5.20 6.88
CA ALA A 232 2.28 6.46 6.82
C ALA A 232 1.61 6.70 5.46
N LEU A 233 2.24 6.26 4.36
CA LEU A 233 1.69 6.31 3.01
C LEU A 233 0.52 5.34 2.88
N TYR A 234 0.71 4.08 3.23
CA TYR A 234 -0.32 3.06 3.15
C TYR A 234 -1.54 3.43 4.02
N TYR A 235 -1.32 3.86 5.26
CA TYR A 235 -2.42 4.35 6.11
C TYR A 235 -3.22 5.47 5.43
N THR A 236 -2.56 6.41 4.75
CA THR A 236 -3.24 7.49 4.01
C THR A 236 -4.05 6.93 2.83
N MET A 237 -3.48 5.97 2.11
CA MET A 237 -4.12 5.33 0.96
C MET A 237 -5.34 4.47 1.34
N GLU A 238 -5.35 3.88 2.54
CA GLU A 238 -6.54 3.22 3.09
C GLU A 238 -7.64 4.24 3.37
N GLN A 239 -7.32 5.39 3.98
CA GLN A 239 -8.32 6.40 4.32
C GLN A 239 -9.00 7.03 3.09
N ASP A 240 -8.28 7.18 1.98
CA ASP A 240 -8.83 7.73 0.74
C ASP A 240 -9.22 6.68 -0.32
N GLY A 241 -9.11 5.39 0.03
CA GLY A 241 -9.45 4.26 -0.83
C GLY A 241 -8.51 4.05 -2.02
N SER A 242 -7.44 4.84 -2.18
CA SER A 242 -6.52 4.70 -3.31
C SER A 242 -5.76 3.37 -3.30
N ILE A 243 -5.58 2.72 -2.16
CA ILE A 243 -4.97 1.38 -2.12
C ILE A 243 -5.88 0.31 -2.74
N ILE A 244 -7.19 0.42 -2.58
CA ILE A 244 -8.15 -0.52 -3.19
C ILE A 244 -8.01 -0.44 -4.71
N GLU A 245 -7.86 0.77 -5.25
CA GLU A 245 -7.63 0.96 -6.68
C GLU A 245 -6.29 0.36 -7.14
N VAL A 246 -5.21 0.53 -6.37
CA VAL A 246 -3.91 -0.10 -6.66
C VAL A 246 -4.03 -1.63 -6.68
N MET A 247 -4.71 -2.21 -5.70
CA MET A 247 -4.95 -3.66 -5.64
C MET A 247 -5.78 -4.14 -6.82
N ARG A 248 -6.84 -3.40 -7.16
CA ARG A 248 -7.72 -3.69 -8.30
C ARG A 248 -6.96 -3.71 -9.61
N GLN A 249 -6.12 -2.70 -9.85
CA GLN A 249 -5.30 -2.60 -11.06
C GLN A 249 -4.29 -3.75 -11.15
N ARG A 250 -3.63 -4.08 -10.05
CA ARG A 250 -2.68 -5.21 -9.99
C ARG A 250 -3.37 -6.55 -10.18
N ALA A 251 -4.53 -6.76 -9.55
CA ALA A 251 -5.34 -7.97 -9.73
C ALA A 251 -5.74 -8.16 -11.20
N LEU A 252 -6.20 -7.11 -11.88
CA LEU A 252 -6.50 -7.14 -13.31
C LEU A 252 -5.27 -7.47 -14.16
N ALA A 253 -4.13 -6.85 -13.87
CA ALA A 253 -2.87 -7.12 -14.57
C ALA A 253 -2.42 -8.58 -14.39
N ALA A 254 -2.72 -9.18 -13.24
CA ALA A 254 -2.47 -10.58 -12.94
C ALA A 254 -3.57 -11.56 -13.43
N GLY A 255 -4.60 -11.06 -14.13
CA GLY A 255 -5.71 -11.89 -14.64
C GLY A 255 -6.62 -12.47 -13.54
N LYS A 256 -6.63 -11.84 -12.36
CA LYS A 256 -7.47 -12.23 -11.23
C LYS A 256 -8.88 -11.64 -11.36
N LEU A 257 -9.87 -12.36 -10.86
CA LEU A 257 -11.22 -11.84 -10.68
C LEU A 257 -11.23 -10.92 -9.47
N ILE A 258 -11.67 -9.69 -9.69
CA ILE A 258 -12.00 -8.77 -8.62
C ILE A 258 -13.38 -9.17 -8.13
N PRO A 259 -13.57 -9.48 -6.83
CA PRO A 259 -14.91 -9.60 -6.26
C PRO A 259 -15.65 -8.32 -6.62
N GLN A 260 -16.77 -8.42 -7.33
CA GLN A 260 -17.68 -7.28 -7.42
C GLN A 260 -18.01 -6.94 -5.97
N GLN A 261 -17.49 -5.81 -5.48
CA GLN A 261 -18.07 -5.20 -4.30
C GLN A 261 -19.48 -4.88 -4.74
N ASP A 262 -20.41 -5.80 -4.46
CA ASP A 262 -21.81 -5.61 -4.80
C ASP A 262 -22.16 -4.20 -4.34
N ASP A 263 -22.63 -3.37 -5.28
CA ASP A 263 -23.10 -2.01 -5.09
C ASP A 263 -24.37 -2.01 -4.20
N GLN A 264 -24.30 -2.58 -2.99
CA GLN A 264 -25.35 -2.55 -1.97
C GLN A 264 -25.53 -1.16 -1.34
N ILE A 265 -25.17 -0.10 -2.07
CA ILE A 265 -25.52 1.29 -1.73
C ILE A 265 -26.69 1.77 -2.60
N ALA A 266 -27.09 1.05 -3.65
CA ALA A 266 -28.32 1.33 -4.38
C ALA A 266 -29.47 0.49 -3.84
N ASP A 267 -30.20 1.04 -2.85
CA ASP A 267 -31.67 1.24 -2.90
C ASP A 267 -32.36 1.37 -1.50
N GLU A 268 -31.72 1.96 -0.48
CA GLU A 268 -32.46 2.43 0.71
C GLU A 268 -33.20 3.77 0.47
N SER A 269 -33.11 4.33 -0.74
CA SER A 269 -33.79 5.60 -1.10
C SER A 269 -35.25 5.43 -1.54
N SER A 270 -35.76 4.20 -1.65
CA SER A 270 -37.10 3.90 -2.18
C SER A 270 -38.15 3.53 -1.11
N LEU A 271 -37.82 3.60 0.20
CA LEU A 271 -38.76 3.35 1.31
C LEU A 271 -39.24 4.61 2.07
N ALA A 272 -39.12 5.79 1.48
CA ALA A 272 -39.68 7.03 2.03
C ALA A 272 -40.92 7.47 1.25
N PHE A 273 -42.04 6.76 1.40
CA PHE A 273 -43.37 7.34 1.17
C PHE A 273 -44.37 6.80 2.21
N MET A 274 -44.98 7.76 2.91
CA MET A 274 -46.14 7.68 3.80
C MET A 274 -45.85 7.31 5.27
N ASP A 275 -45.50 8.32 6.07
CA ASP A 275 -46.14 8.46 7.38
C ASP A 275 -46.29 9.95 7.76
N ASP A 276 -47.53 10.37 7.94
CA ASP A 276 -47.93 11.71 8.39
C ASP A 276 -47.70 11.80 9.91
N THR A 277 -46.79 12.67 10.35
CA THR A 277 -46.74 13.06 11.78
C THR A 277 -46.41 14.54 11.94
N PRO A 278 -47.18 15.32 12.72
CA PRO A 278 -46.96 16.76 12.85
C PRO A 278 -45.85 17.13 13.84
N ALA A 279 -45.10 18.14 13.41
CA ALA A 279 -44.12 19.02 14.04
C ALA A 279 -43.91 19.00 15.56
N VAL A 280 -42.64 18.80 15.97
CA VAL A 280 -42.07 19.41 17.19
C VAL A 280 -41.02 20.46 16.77
N ILE A 281 -41.29 21.70 17.14
CA ILE A 281 -40.46 22.89 16.88
C ILE A 281 -39.26 22.86 17.84
N THR A 282 -38.05 22.91 17.30
CA THR A 282 -36.83 23.28 18.05
C THR A 282 -36.19 24.55 17.47
N PRO A 283 -35.63 25.44 18.31
CA PRO A 283 -35.17 26.77 17.91
C PRO A 283 -33.82 26.76 17.15
N PRO A 284 -33.52 27.84 16.40
CA PRO A 284 -32.52 27.82 15.33
C PRO A 284 -31.07 27.94 15.83
N LYS A 285 -30.18 27.14 15.23
CA LYS A 285 -28.73 27.34 15.28
C LYS A 285 -28.32 28.52 14.40
N GLN A 286 -27.48 29.40 14.95
CA GLN A 286 -26.85 30.52 14.25
C GLN A 286 -26.02 30.07 13.04
N PRO A 287 -25.99 30.85 11.94
CA PRO A 287 -25.21 30.53 10.75
C PRO A 287 -23.72 30.82 10.94
N LEU A 288 -22.89 29.88 10.48
CA LEU A 288 -21.45 30.08 10.26
C LEU A 288 -21.22 31.05 9.08
N PRO A 289 -20.12 31.83 9.09
CA PRO A 289 -19.81 32.77 8.02
C PRO A 289 -19.48 32.06 6.69
N PRO A 290 -19.80 32.70 5.55
CA PRO A 290 -19.65 32.11 4.23
C PRO A 290 -18.18 31.92 3.84
N ARG A 291 -17.86 30.73 3.35
CA ARG A 291 -16.59 30.37 2.74
C ARG A 291 -16.58 30.89 1.29
N ASP A 292 -15.58 31.69 0.95
CA ASP A 292 -15.41 32.34 -0.35
C ASP A 292 -15.14 31.32 -1.47
N PRO A 293 -16.02 31.15 -2.50
CA PRO A 293 -15.96 30.04 -3.44
C PRO A 293 -15.28 30.40 -4.78
N LYS A 294 -14.13 31.10 -4.76
CA LYS A 294 -13.40 31.44 -5.99
C LYS A 294 -11.91 31.18 -5.92
N LYS A 295 -11.54 29.89 -5.94
CA LYS A 295 -10.41 29.37 -6.74
C LYS A 295 -10.48 27.83 -6.80
N PRO A 296 -10.88 27.23 -7.93
CA PRO A 296 -10.72 25.79 -8.10
C PRO A 296 -9.22 25.46 -8.15
N LEU A 297 -8.77 24.60 -7.24
CA LEU A 297 -7.49 23.92 -7.36
C LEU A 297 -7.48 23.15 -8.69
N PRO A 298 -6.40 23.23 -9.51
CA PRO A 298 -6.34 22.50 -10.76
C PRO A 298 -6.37 21.00 -10.46
N LYS A 299 -7.45 20.33 -10.88
CA LYS A 299 -7.54 18.86 -10.91
C LYS A 299 -6.55 18.35 -11.94
N ILE A 300 -5.36 17.97 -11.51
CA ILE A 300 -4.44 17.19 -12.33
C ILE A 300 -5.07 15.81 -12.51
N LYS A 301 -5.61 15.53 -13.69
CA LYS A 301 -6.13 14.21 -14.04
C LYS A 301 -4.95 13.23 -14.12
N LEU A 302 -4.79 12.42 -13.07
CA LEU A 302 -3.79 11.34 -12.96
C LEU A 302 -3.83 10.40 -14.19
N SER A 303 -4.98 10.26 -14.83
CA SER A 303 -5.16 9.47 -16.06
C SER A 303 -4.31 9.95 -17.25
N LYS A 304 -3.93 11.24 -17.32
CA LYS A 304 -3.08 11.75 -18.41
C LYS A 304 -1.58 11.50 -18.21
N LEU A 305 -1.15 11.16 -16.99
CA LEU A 305 0.25 10.79 -16.71
C LEU A 305 0.52 9.33 -17.10
N LEU A 306 -0.43 8.43 -16.83
CA LEU A 306 -0.34 7.00 -17.20
C LEU A 306 -0.43 6.74 -18.71
N GLU A 307 -1.21 7.53 -19.45
CA GLU A 307 -1.31 7.39 -20.93
C GLU A 307 -0.01 7.80 -21.66
N LYS A 308 0.84 8.61 -21.03
CA LYS A 308 2.09 9.11 -21.64
C LYS A 308 3.26 8.13 -21.49
N GLU A 309 3.21 7.22 -20.51
CA GLU A 309 4.19 6.14 -20.38
C GLU A 309 3.92 4.97 -21.32
N GLN A 310 2.65 4.60 -21.55
CA GLN A 310 2.31 3.47 -22.42
C GLN A 310 2.66 3.68 -23.91
N ARG A 311 2.79 4.94 -24.36
CA ARG A 311 3.18 5.26 -25.74
C ARG A 311 4.69 5.24 -26.02
N LYS A 312 5.53 4.99 -25.00
CA LYS A 312 7.01 4.96 -25.16
C LYS A 312 7.62 3.56 -25.31
N GLN A 313 6.81 2.50 -25.33
CA GLN A 313 7.37 1.18 -25.64
C GLN A 313 7.64 1.04 -27.15
N PRO A 314 8.88 0.73 -27.57
CA PRO A 314 9.17 0.45 -28.97
C PRO A 314 8.44 -0.84 -29.38
N LYS A 315 7.75 -0.79 -30.52
CA LYS A 315 7.21 -1.99 -31.17
C LYS A 315 8.40 -2.87 -31.57
N SER A 316 8.57 -4.00 -30.89
CA SER A 316 9.40 -5.12 -31.34
C SER A 316 8.73 -5.85 -32.49
#